data_AF-A0A950VMM3-F1
#
_entry.id   AF-A0A950VMM3-F1
#
_cell.length_a   1.000
_cell.length_b   1.000
_cell.length_c   1.000
_cell.angle_alpha   90.00
_cell.angle_beta   90.00
_cell.angle_gamma   90.00
#
_symmetry.space_group_name_H-M   'P 1'
#
loop_
_entity.id
_entity.type
_entity.pdbx_description
1 polymer ?
#
loop_
_entity_poly.entity_id
_entity_poly.type
_entity_poly.pdbx_seq_one_letter_code
_entity_poly.pdbx_strand_id
1 'polypeptide(L)'
;MPTNAIEIQGTLRQDGTLVLDQKPNLPPGPVKVTLEPVLDYKQTEIGQFFERLWAEQRAKGHAPRTREEMDAELEAARQEDEERMQELERIHEECEHHRQQQGQSDRP
;
A
#
# COMPACT_ATOMS: atom_id res chain seq x y z
N MET A 1 -9.99 -10.74 26.02
CA MET A 1 -8.96 -10.07 26.84
C MET A 1 -7.87 -9.62 25.88
N PRO A 2 -7.61 -8.32 25.69
CA PRO A 2 -6.52 -7.88 24.81
C PRO A 2 -5.20 -8.29 25.45
N THR A 3 -4.56 -9.32 24.90
CA THR A 3 -3.18 -9.63 25.23
C THR A 3 -2.35 -8.52 24.62
N ASN A 4 -1.66 -7.74 25.45
CA ASN A 4 -0.78 -6.66 25.00
C ASN A 4 0.45 -7.32 24.34
N ALA A 5 0.27 -7.82 23.12
CA ALA A 5 1.28 -8.51 22.35
C ALA A 5 2.27 -7.48 21.84
N ILE A 6 3.53 -7.63 22.24
CA ILE A 6 4.63 -6.80 21.75
C ILE A 6 5.23 -7.55 20.57
N GLU A 7 5.02 -7.04 19.36
CA GLU A 7 5.62 -7.58 18.15
C GLU A 7 7.04 -7.03 17.99
N ILE A 8 8.02 -7.93 18.00
CA ILE A 8 9.43 -7.61 17.76
C ILE A 8 9.94 -8.59 16.71
N GLN A 9 10.50 -8.05 15.64
CA GLN A 9 11.17 -8.86 14.63
C GLN A 9 12.49 -9.38 15.18
N GLY A 10 12.83 -10.61 14.76
CA GLY A 10 14.05 -11.25 15.13
C GLY A 10 14.38 -12.39 14.18
N THR A 11 15.65 -12.74 14.15
CA THR A 11 16.17 -13.82 13.31
C THR A 11 16.37 -15.07 14.15
N LEU A 12 15.74 -16.17 13.73
CA LEU A 12 16.02 -17.50 14.28
C LEU A 12 17.23 -18.09 13.55
N ARG A 13 18.33 -18.32 14.28
CA ARG A 13 19.55 -18.91 13.74
C ARG A 13 19.42 -20.43 13.59
N GLN A 14 20.32 -21.02 12.79
CA GLN A 14 20.38 -22.48 12.59
C GLN A 14 20.66 -23.27 13.88
N ASP A 15 21.28 -22.64 14.87
CA ASP A 15 21.54 -23.22 16.20
C ASP A 15 20.33 -23.15 17.15
N GLY A 16 19.20 -22.59 16.70
CA GLY A 16 17.99 -22.41 17.49
C GLY A 16 17.96 -21.13 18.35
N THR A 17 18.98 -20.28 18.26
CA THR A 17 19.02 -18.99 18.98
C THR A 17 18.15 -17.96 18.28
N LEU A 18 17.19 -17.37 19.02
CA LEU A 18 16.44 -16.19 18.59
C LEU A 18 17.25 -14.93 18.89
N VAL A 19 17.58 -14.16 17.85
CA VAL A 19 18.19 -12.83 17.97
C VAL A 19 17.12 -11.80 17.68
N LEU A 20 16.75 -10.99 18.67
CA LEU A 20 15.81 -9.90 18.49
C LEU A 20 16.55 -8.71 17.85
N ASP A 21 15.94 -8.09 16.84
CA ASP A 21 16.53 -6.93 16.17
C ASP A 21 16.50 -5.69 17.07
N GLN A 22 15.60 -5.68 18.05
CA GLN A 22 15.41 -4.60 19.01
C GLN A 22 15.27 -5.13 20.43
N LYS A 23 15.72 -4.33 21.41
CA LYS A 23 15.61 -4.68 22.83
C LYS A 23 14.13 -4.60 23.28
N PRO A 24 13.55 -5.68 23.82
CA PRO A 24 12.19 -5.64 24.35
C PRO A 24 12.12 -4.71 25.57
N ASN A 25 11.16 -3.78 25.55
CA ASN A 25 10.89 -2.89 26.67
C ASN A 25 9.91 -3.56 27.65
N LEU A 26 10.38 -4.61 28.33
CA LEU A 26 9.61 -5.38 29.30
C LEU A 26 10.30 -5.38 30.67
N PRO A 27 9.55 -5.40 31.77
CA PRO A 27 10.13 -5.56 33.10
C PRO A 27 10.84 -6.93 33.19
N PRO A 28 11.93 -7.04 33.98
CA PRO A 28 12.58 -8.32 34.21
C PRO A 28 11.60 -9.36 34.77
N GLY A 29 11.52 -10.53 34.12
CA GLY A 29 10.60 -11.60 34.52
C GLY A 29 10.50 -12.70 33.47
N PRO A 30 9.78 -13.79 33.76
CA PRO A 30 9.52 -14.85 32.78
C PRO A 30 8.66 -14.32 31.63
N VAL A 31 9.06 -14.63 30.40
CA VAL A 31 8.36 -14.21 29.18
C VAL A 31 7.90 -15.43 28.38
N LYS A 32 6.74 -15.31 27.75
CA LYS A 32 6.25 -16.27 26.75
C LYS A 32 6.49 -15.66 25.37
N VAL A 33 7.24 -16.34 24.52
CA VAL A 33 7.52 -15.91 23.14
C VAL A 33 6.70 -16.76 22.18
N THR A 34 5.99 -16.11 21.26
CA THR A 34 5.36 -16.76 20.11
C THR A 34 6.21 -16.42 18.89
N LEU A 35 6.68 -17.44 18.18
CA LEU A 35 7.45 -17.27 16.96
C LEU A 35 6.53 -17.44 15.76
N GLU A 36 6.47 -16.42 14.90
CA GLU A 36 5.77 -16.49 13.63
C GLU A 36 6.80 -16.31 12.51
N PRO A 37 6.89 -17.25 11.55
CA PRO A 37 7.81 -17.11 10.43
C PRO A 37 7.33 -15.95 9.54
N VAL A 38 8.14 -14.90 9.45
CA VAL A 38 7.90 -13.80 8.52
C VAL A 38 8.56 -14.13 7.18
N LEU A 39 7.80 -14.01 6.09
CA LEU A 39 8.33 -14.14 4.74
C LEU A 39 9.28 -12.98 4.45
N ASP A 40 10.56 -13.27 4.29
CA ASP A 40 11.51 -12.32 3.73
C ASP A 40 11.35 -12.28 2.20
N TYR A 41 10.52 -11.36 1.73
CA TYR A 41 10.26 -11.18 0.29
C TYR A 41 11.53 -10.84 -0.50
N LYS A 42 12.58 -10.29 0.14
CA LYS A 42 13.84 -9.98 -0.56
C LYS A 42 14.62 -11.23 -0.92
N GLN A 43 14.51 -12.28 -0.11
CA GLN A 43 15.19 -13.55 -0.37
C GLN A 43 14.40 -14.48 -1.29
N THR A 44 13.18 -14.12 -1.69
CA THR A 44 12.46 -14.83 -2.74
C THR A 44 13.17 -14.66 -4.09
N GLU A 45 13.00 -15.64 -4.98
CA GLU A 45 13.53 -15.57 -6.36
C GLU A 45 13.05 -14.31 -7.10
N ILE A 46 11.82 -13.89 -6.81
CA ILE A 46 11.20 -12.67 -7.35
C ILE A 46 11.90 -11.43 -6.80
N GLY A 47 12.18 -11.38 -5.50
CA GLY A 47 12.95 -10.30 -4.87
C GLY A 47 14.34 -10.14 -5.49
N GLN A 48 15.07 -11.24 -5.63
CA GLN A 48 16.40 -11.27 -6.26
C GLN A 48 16.36 -10.90 -7.75
N PHE A 49 15.27 -11.24 -8.46
CA PHE A 49 15.06 -10.80 -9.83
C PHE A 49 14.95 -9.27 -9.93
N PHE A 50 14.15 -8.64 -9.07
CA PHE A 50 14.00 -7.18 -9.07
C PHE A 50 15.30 -6.46 -8.70
N GLU A 51 16.07 -6.98 -7.73
CA GLU A 51 17.38 -6.40 -7.40
C GLU A 51 18.35 -6.42 -8.60
N ARG A 52 18.42 -7.54 -9.33
CA ARG A 52 19.22 -7.64 -10.56
C ARG A 52 18.75 -6.68 -11.63
N LEU A 53 17.44 -6.61 -11.88
CA LEU A 53 16.85 -5.69 -12.85
C LEU A 53 17.19 -4.23 -12.53
N TRP A 54 17.08 -3.82 -11.26
CA TRP A 54 17.46 -2.48 -10.85
C TRP A 54 18.96 -2.20 -11.03
N ALA A 55 19.83 -3.16 -10.72
CA ALA A 55 21.26 -3.02 -10.96
C ALA A 55 21.57 -2.83 -12.45
N GLU A 56 20.95 -3.62 -13.33
CA GLU A 56 21.10 -3.50 -14.78
C GLU A 56 20.59 -2.16 -15.32
N GLN A 57 19.44 -1.69 -14.84
CA GLN A 57 18.88 -0.41 -15.25
C GLN A 57 19.79 0.75 -14.85
N ARG A 58 20.31 0.75 -13.61
CA ARG A 58 21.28 1.77 -13.19
C ARG A 58 22.56 1.71 -14.01
N ALA A 59 23.07 0.52 -14.34
CA ALA A 59 24.25 0.36 -15.17
C ALA A 59 24.05 0.94 -16.59
N LYS A 60 22.82 0.89 -17.12
CA LYS A 60 22.42 1.54 -18.37
C LYS A 60 22.18 3.05 -18.24
N GLY A 61 22.39 3.64 -17.06
CA GLY A 61 22.19 5.06 -16.79
C GLY A 61 20.73 5.46 -16.51
N HIS A 62 19.83 4.48 -16.33
CA HIS A 62 18.44 4.78 -16.00
C HIS A 62 18.33 5.22 -14.53
N ALA A 63 17.91 6.46 -14.31
CA ALA A 63 17.53 6.97 -13.00
C ALA A 63 16.05 6.66 -12.74
N PRO A 64 15.70 5.91 -11.67
CA PRO A 64 14.30 5.75 -11.30
C PRO A 64 13.71 7.09 -10.84
N ARG A 65 12.39 7.24 -11.01
CA ARG A 65 11.63 8.38 -10.47
C ARG A 65 11.84 8.50 -8.97
N THR A 66 11.91 9.73 -8.46
CA THR A 66 11.96 9.98 -7.03
C THR A 66 10.59 9.71 -6.40
N ARG A 67 10.56 9.61 -5.07
CA ARG A 67 9.31 9.41 -4.35
C ARG A 67 8.38 10.62 -4.53
N GLU A 68 8.94 11.81 -4.52
CA GLU A 68 8.21 13.06 -4.72
C GLU A 68 7.59 13.13 -6.13
N GLU A 69 8.31 12.68 -7.16
CA GLU A 69 7.77 12.60 -8.52
C GLU A 69 6.60 11.61 -8.62
N MET A 70 6.73 10.45 -7.98
CA MET A 70 5.66 9.45 -7.95
C MET A 70 4.43 9.94 -7.19
N ASP A 71 4.63 10.59 -6.04
CA ASP A 71 3.54 11.12 -5.22
C ASP A 71 2.81 12.26 -5.97
N ALA A 72 3.54 13.13 -6.68
CA ALA A 72 2.96 14.19 -7.49
C ALA A 72 2.14 13.66 -8.67
N GLU A 73 2.63 12.64 -9.38
CA GLU A 73 1.90 12.00 -10.49
C GLU A 73 0.64 11.28 -9.99
N LEU A 74 0.72 10.61 -8.84
CA LEU A 74 -0.43 9.96 -8.23
C LEU A 74 -1.51 10.98 -7.83
N GLU A 75 -1.10 12.11 -7.27
CA GLU A 75 -2.04 13.17 -6.88
C GLU A 75 -2.70 13.81 -8.11
N ALA A 76 -1.93 14.07 -9.18
CA ALA A 76 -2.47 14.57 -10.44
C ALA A 76 -3.50 13.59 -11.04
N ALA A 77 -3.22 12.29 -11.01
CA ALA A 77 -4.15 11.27 -11.50
C ALA A 77 -5.45 11.20 -10.68
N ARG A 78 -5.37 11.40 -9.36
CA ARG A 78 -6.56 11.49 -8.50
C ARG A 78 -7.41 12.70 -8.84
N GLN A 79 -6.77 13.86 -9.01
CA GLN A 79 -7.46 15.09 -9.36
C GLN A 79 -8.17 14.95 -10.71
N GLU A 80 -7.50 14.40 -11.72
CA GLU A 80 -8.12 14.14 -13.03
C GLU A 80 -9.35 13.23 -12.91
N ASP A 81 -9.27 12.18 -12.09
CA ASP A 81 -10.39 11.27 -11.89
C ASP A 81 -11.56 11.95 -11.15
N GLU A 82 -11.27 12.80 -10.16
CA GLU A 82 -12.28 13.61 -9.47
C GLU A 82 -12.99 14.59 -10.42
N GLU A 83 -12.24 15.28 -11.27
CA GLU A 83 -12.79 16.19 -12.28
C GLU A 83 -13.70 15.44 -13.27
N ARG A 84 -13.25 14.27 -13.72
CA ARG A 84 -14.03 13.39 -14.60
C ARG A 84 -15.31 12.90 -13.94
N MET A 85 -15.26 12.53 -12.66
CA MET A 85 -16.44 12.10 -11.91
C MET A 85 -17.46 13.23 -11.75
N GLN A 86 -17.02 14.46 -11.43
CA GLN A 86 -17.90 15.62 -11.33
C GLN A 86 -18.58 15.97 -12.66
N GLU A 87 -17.88 15.80 -13.79
CA GLU A 87 -18.48 16.00 -15.11
C GLU A 87 -19.57 14.95 -15.39
N LEU A 88 -19.31 13.68 -15.08
CA LEU A 88 -20.30 12.60 -15.24
C LEU A 88 -21.53 12.84 -14.37
N GLU A 89 -21.36 13.28 -13.12
CA GLU A 89 -22.46 13.63 -12.22
C GLU A 89 -23.31 14.75 -12.81
N ARG A 90 -22.69 15.82 -13.31
CA ARG A 90 -23.41 16.94 -13.94
C ARG A 90 -24.24 16.49 -15.14
N ILE A 91 -23.66 15.67 -16.02
CA ILE A 91 -24.36 15.12 -17.18
C ILE A 91 -25.55 14.26 -16.72
N HIS A 92 -25.36 13.47 -15.67
CA HIS A 92 -26.42 12.63 -15.12
C HIS A 92 -27.58 13.46 -14.55
N GLU A 93 -27.26 14.50 -13.78
CA GLU A 93 -28.25 15.44 -13.23
C GLU A 93 -29.04 16.15 -14.33
N GLU A 94 -28.39 16.62 -15.39
CA GLU A 94 -29.04 17.25 -16.54
C GLU A 94 -30.00 16.27 -17.24
N CYS A 95 -29.58 15.02 -17.44
CA CYS A 95 -30.41 13.97 -18.04
C CYS A 95 -31.65 13.66 -17.18
N GLU A 96 -31.48 13.54 -15.87
CA GLU A 96 -32.57 13.30 -14.92
C GLU A 96 -33.54 14.48 -14.89
N HIS A 97 -33.03 15.71 -14.89
CA HIS A 97 -33.85 16.91 -14.89
C HIS A 97 -34.67 17.05 -16.18
N HIS A 98 -34.09 16.73 -17.35
CA HIS A 98 -34.82 16.67 -18.62
C HIS A 98 -35.91 15.60 -18.62
N ARG A 99 -35.61 14.41 -18.08
CA ARG A 99 -36.58 13.30 -17.99
C ARG A 99 -37.77 13.67 -17.10
N GLN A 100 -37.52 14.35 -15.98
CA GLN A 100 -38.57 14.79 -15.05
C GLN A 100 -39.48 15.87 -15.67
N GLN A 101 -38.91 16.84 -16.40
CA GLN A 101 -39.67 17.87 -17.10
C GLN A 101 -40.55 17.28 -18.22
N GLN A 102 -40.01 16.34 -19.01
CA GLN A 102 -40.78 15.66 -20.05
C GLN A 102 -41.89 14.78 -19.44
N GLY A 103 -41.63 14.07 -18.34
CA GLY A 103 -42.64 13.28 -17.63
C GLY A 103 -43.72 14.08 -16.90
N GLN A 104 -43.44 15.34 -16.51
CA GLN A 104 -44.45 16.25 -15.96
C GLN A 104 -45.29 16.94 -17.05
N SER A 105 -44.71 17.19 -18.24
CA SER A 105 -45.44 17.78 -19.36
C SER A 105 -46.43 16.83 -20.05
N ASP A 106 -46.34 15.52 -19.78
CA ASP A 106 -47.17 14.46 -20.37
C ASP A 106 -48.29 13.95 -19.44
N ARG A 107 -48.53 14.61 -18.29
CA ARG A 107 -49.68 14.34 -17.40
C ARG A 107 -50.80 15.38 -17.62
N PRO A 108 -52.03 14.97 -17.97
CA PRO A 108 -53.18 15.86 -18.20
C PRO A 108 -53.73 16.48 -16.92
#